data_AF-A0A1H0JKG4-F1
#
_entry.id   AF-A0A1H0JKG4-F1
#
_cell.length_a   1.000
_cell.length_b   1.000
_cell.length_c   1.000
_cell.angle_alpha   90.00
_cell.angle_beta   90.00
_cell.angle_gamma   90.00
#
_symmetry.space_group_name_H-M   'P 1'
#
loop_
_entity.id
_entity.type
_entity.pdbx_description
1 polymer ?
#
loop_
_entity_poly.entity_id
_entity_poly.type
_entity_poly.pdbx_seq_one_letter_code
_entity_poly.pdbx_strand_id
1 'polypeptide(L)'
;MFKDYKDLVVKSYREKLASRELSNNLSDPTPAKLRDECLLVYTSRYDKERDAKTLEAFFGKPGENDDYYPIIYNVKVSLFKPLAQYLHDTSRKPNTRNIELLAWLINYQPRPFRSGSTIVEPIPAWKEWIKKHLRESAAVLLLTGIIVFLLMKIPQKEQCMYWSGDRYKAIDCDQKPFDAQSIALDTFKLNHFKRITRPDTMTAYSVGRVWCVQIGEIPDCFTTDGNHPLHPERELKRLSLTILRKHFGTKLPDSLQDQPK
;
A
#
# COMPACT_ATOMS: atom_id res chain seq x y z
N MET A 1 34.94 -29.66 -4.73
CA MET A 1 33.88 -30.68 -4.79
C MET A 1 32.95 -30.63 -3.58
N PHE A 2 33.33 -31.11 -2.38
CA PHE A 2 32.40 -31.04 -1.22
C PHE A 2 32.14 -29.60 -0.73
N LYS A 3 33.14 -28.71 -0.85
CA LYS A 3 32.95 -27.28 -0.57
C LYS A 3 31.84 -26.69 -1.45
N ASP A 4 31.88 -26.98 -2.74
CA ASP A 4 30.89 -26.51 -3.73
C ASP A 4 29.50 -27.08 -3.41
N TYR A 5 29.43 -28.36 -3.05
CA TYR A 5 28.19 -29.00 -2.57
C TYR A 5 27.62 -28.29 -1.33
N LYS A 6 28.47 -28.03 -0.31
CA LYS A 6 28.07 -27.31 0.90
C LYS A 6 27.45 -25.95 0.56
N ASP A 7 28.12 -25.20 -0.29
CA ASP A 7 27.71 -23.84 -0.64
C ASP A 7 26.37 -23.86 -1.38
N LEU A 8 26.12 -24.88 -2.21
CA LEU A 8 24.85 -25.05 -2.92
C LEU A 8 23.70 -25.53 -2.03
N VAL A 9 23.94 -26.44 -1.08
CA VAL A 9 22.93 -26.84 -0.09
C VAL A 9 22.47 -25.62 0.71
N VAL A 10 23.42 -24.80 1.16
CA VAL A 10 23.12 -23.58 1.93
C VAL A 10 22.41 -22.55 1.07
N LYS A 11 22.86 -22.35 -0.18
CA LYS A 11 22.16 -21.48 -1.14
C LYS A 11 20.71 -21.91 -1.33
N SER A 12 20.47 -23.21 -1.53
CA SER A 12 19.12 -23.76 -1.68
C SER A 12 18.25 -23.54 -0.44
N TYR A 13 18.79 -23.73 0.77
CA TYR A 13 18.09 -23.41 2.01
C TYR A 13 17.69 -21.92 2.06
N ARG A 14 18.59 -21.00 1.71
CA ARG A 14 18.32 -19.55 1.76
C ARG A 14 17.30 -19.11 0.71
N GLU A 15 17.34 -19.68 -0.48
CA GLU A 15 16.35 -19.41 -1.53
C GLU A 15 14.95 -19.85 -1.09
N LYS A 16 14.84 -21.05 -0.51
CA LYS A 16 13.58 -21.56 0.07
C LYS A 16 13.08 -20.74 1.25
N LEU A 17 14.00 -20.21 2.07
CA LEU A 17 13.67 -19.29 3.16
C LEU A 17 13.08 -17.99 2.61
N ALA A 18 13.70 -17.41 1.57
CA ALA A 18 13.24 -16.17 0.94
C ALA A 18 11.89 -16.34 0.22
N SER A 19 11.64 -17.50 -0.40
CA SER A 19 10.37 -17.81 -1.06
C SER A 19 9.27 -18.29 -0.11
N ARG A 20 9.52 -18.36 1.20
CA ARG A 20 8.59 -18.88 2.23
C ARG A 20 8.10 -20.31 1.95
N GLU A 21 8.94 -21.12 1.32
CA GLU A 21 8.67 -22.54 1.05
C GLU A 21 9.01 -23.47 2.22
N LEU A 22 9.80 -22.98 3.19
CA LEU A 22 10.22 -23.76 4.35
C LEU A 22 9.12 -23.87 5.40
N SER A 23 9.13 -24.98 6.14
CA SER A 23 8.30 -25.16 7.33
C SER A 23 8.63 -24.12 8.41
N ASN A 24 7.70 -23.93 9.35
CA ASN A 24 7.92 -23.06 10.52
C ASN A 24 9.13 -23.50 11.38
N ASN A 25 9.50 -24.77 11.33
CA ASN A 25 10.67 -25.29 12.04
C ASN A 25 11.99 -24.89 11.36
N LEU A 26 12.00 -24.81 10.03
CA LEU A 26 13.19 -24.50 9.24
C LEU A 26 13.36 -22.99 8.97
N SER A 27 12.28 -22.21 9.06
CA SER A 27 12.34 -20.75 8.87
C SER A 27 13.05 -20.02 10.00
N ASP A 28 12.93 -20.52 11.23
CA ASP A 28 13.66 -20.06 12.41
C ASP A 28 14.12 -21.28 13.24
N PRO A 29 15.24 -21.93 12.84
CA PRO A 29 15.63 -23.21 13.40
C PRO A 29 16.24 -23.06 14.80
N THR A 30 15.61 -23.71 15.77
CA THR A 30 16.23 -24.04 17.07
C THR A 30 16.62 -25.52 17.10
N PRO A 31 17.51 -25.96 18.01
CA PRO A 31 17.85 -27.39 18.09
C PRO A 31 16.65 -28.31 18.31
N ALA A 32 15.61 -27.84 19.02
CA ALA A 32 14.36 -28.58 19.18
C ALA A 32 13.54 -28.61 17.89
N LYS A 33 13.35 -27.46 17.23
CA LYS A 33 12.65 -27.38 15.94
C LYS A 33 13.32 -28.23 14.86
N LEU A 34 14.65 -28.31 14.84
CA LEU A 34 15.37 -29.18 13.90
C LEU A 34 15.10 -30.67 14.16
N ARG A 35 15.03 -31.10 15.42
CA ARG A 35 14.62 -32.47 15.76
C ARG A 35 13.18 -32.73 15.31
N ASP A 36 12.27 -31.81 15.60
CA ASP A 36 10.86 -31.94 15.26
C ASP A 36 10.65 -31.97 13.74
N GLU A 37 11.45 -31.19 12.99
CA GLU A 37 11.50 -31.28 11.54
C GLU A 37 12.03 -32.63 11.05
N CYS A 38 13.05 -33.19 11.71
CA CYS A 38 13.54 -34.54 11.36
C CYS A 38 12.42 -35.58 11.50
N LEU A 39 11.63 -35.52 12.57
CA LEU A 39 10.48 -36.42 12.75
C LEU A 39 9.42 -36.21 11.65
N LEU A 40 9.07 -34.96 11.36
CA LEU A 40 8.10 -34.64 10.31
C LEU A 40 8.56 -35.14 8.94
N VAL A 41 9.81 -34.88 8.59
CA VAL A 41 10.41 -35.33 7.34
C VAL A 41 10.47 -36.86 7.27
N TYR A 42 10.90 -37.51 8.34
CA TYR A 42 11.05 -38.97 8.38
C TYR A 42 9.69 -39.64 8.14
N THR A 43 8.65 -39.20 8.83
CA THR A 43 7.30 -39.76 8.70
C THR A 43 6.63 -39.46 7.36
N SER A 44 6.98 -38.35 6.70
CA SER A 44 6.30 -37.90 5.47
C SER A 44 6.99 -38.30 4.17
N ARG A 45 8.32 -38.41 4.16
CA ARG A 45 9.08 -38.59 2.90
C ARG A 45 10.34 -39.45 3.01
N TYR A 46 10.53 -40.16 4.11
CA TYR A 46 11.72 -41.02 4.25
C TYR A 46 11.79 -42.03 3.11
N ASP A 47 12.96 -42.11 2.51
CA ASP A 47 13.28 -43.07 1.47
C ASP A 47 14.54 -43.85 1.86
N LYS A 48 14.40 -45.16 2.06
CA LYS A 48 15.49 -46.01 2.55
C LYS A 48 16.72 -46.00 1.64
N GLU A 49 16.53 -46.00 0.32
CA GLU A 49 17.65 -46.07 -0.62
C GLU A 49 18.45 -44.77 -0.67
N ARG A 50 17.75 -43.64 -0.56
CA ARG A 50 18.33 -42.30 -0.68
C ARG A 50 18.81 -41.74 0.66
N ASP A 51 18.09 -41.99 1.74
CA ASP A 51 18.26 -41.27 3.00
C ASP A 51 18.96 -42.07 4.09
N ALA A 52 18.95 -43.42 4.04
CA ALA A 52 19.45 -44.26 5.14
C ALA A 52 20.91 -43.95 5.52
N LYS A 53 21.79 -43.71 4.53
CA LYS A 53 23.19 -43.36 4.79
C LYS A 53 23.35 -42.01 5.48
N THR A 54 22.49 -41.04 5.16
CA THR A 54 22.52 -39.72 5.79
C THR A 54 22.03 -39.80 7.23
N LEU A 55 20.94 -40.56 7.48
CA LEU A 55 20.43 -40.78 8.83
C LEU A 55 21.40 -41.58 9.67
N GLU A 56 22.02 -42.63 9.12
CA GLU A 56 23.03 -43.43 9.83
C GLU A 56 24.23 -42.59 10.25
N ALA A 57 24.74 -41.72 9.36
CA ALA A 57 25.87 -40.85 9.64
C ALA A 57 25.56 -39.79 10.73
N PHE A 58 24.29 -39.40 10.90
CA PHE A 58 23.89 -38.36 11.85
C PHE A 58 23.40 -38.94 13.19
N PHE A 59 22.55 -39.95 13.15
CA PHE A 59 21.87 -40.54 14.31
C PHE A 59 22.50 -41.85 14.79
N GLY A 60 23.35 -42.49 13.98
CA GLY A 60 23.85 -43.85 14.22
C GLY A 60 22.94 -44.90 13.57
N LYS A 61 23.21 -46.18 13.82
CA LYS A 61 22.43 -47.29 13.25
C LYS A 61 20.95 -47.20 13.68
N PRO A 62 20.02 -47.61 12.81
CA PRO A 62 18.60 -47.62 13.14
C PRO A 62 18.30 -48.61 14.27
N GLY A 63 17.13 -48.44 14.90
CA GLY A 63 16.68 -49.32 15.97
C GLY A 63 16.27 -50.69 15.45
N GLU A 64 15.56 -51.43 16.30
CA GLU A 64 14.89 -52.66 15.88
C GLU A 64 13.97 -52.37 14.69
N ASN A 65 13.91 -53.32 13.75
CA ASN A 65 13.12 -53.22 12.51
C ASN A 65 13.53 -52.09 11.53
N ASP A 66 14.78 -51.61 11.60
CA ASP A 66 15.29 -50.58 10.67
C ASP A 66 14.56 -49.23 10.79
N ASP A 67 14.02 -48.94 11.99
CA ASP A 67 13.26 -47.72 12.28
C ASP A 67 14.11 -46.65 13.00
N TYR A 68 14.15 -45.45 12.43
CA TYR A 68 14.79 -44.28 13.02
C TYR A 68 13.87 -43.47 13.94
N TYR A 69 12.54 -43.66 13.92
CA TYR A 69 11.62 -42.84 14.70
C TYR A 69 11.97 -42.80 16.20
N PRO A 70 12.21 -43.93 16.89
CA PRO A 70 12.52 -43.90 18.32
C PRO A 70 13.85 -43.20 18.61
N ILE A 71 14.82 -43.31 17.69
CA ILE A 71 16.14 -42.68 17.83
C ILE A 71 16.01 -41.16 17.67
N ILE A 72 15.33 -40.70 16.61
CA ILE A 72 15.14 -39.27 16.34
C ILE A 72 14.31 -38.63 17.46
N TYR A 73 13.28 -39.32 17.97
CA TYR A 73 12.42 -38.81 19.04
C TYR A 73 13.20 -38.59 20.35
N ASN A 74 14.06 -39.56 20.72
CA ASN A 74 14.78 -39.55 22.00
C ASN A 74 16.15 -38.87 21.95
N VAL A 75 16.63 -38.46 20.76
CA VAL A 75 17.96 -37.87 20.63
C VAL A 75 18.06 -36.53 21.36
N LYS A 76 19.20 -36.32 22.03
CA LYS A 76 19.48 -35.05 22.72
C LYS A 76 19.51 -33.91 21.71
N VAL A 77 18.66 -32.89 21.92
CA VAL A 77 18.60 -31.70 21.05
C VAL A 77 19.95 -30.98 20.91
N SER A 78 20.88 -31.14 21.87
CA SER A 78 22.23 -30.61 21.78
C SER A 78 22.99 -31.06 20.52
N LEU A 79 22.63 -32.21 19.95
CA LEU A 79 23.22 -32.73 18.72
C LEU A 79 23.01 -31.77 17.52
N PHE A 80 21.89 -31.05 17.50
CA PHE A 80 21.54 -30.13 16.41
C PHE A 80 22.10 -28.72 16.60
N LYS A 81 22.68 -28.39 17.77
CA LYS A 81 23.24 -27.06 18.06
C LYS A 81 24.20 -26.56 16.98
N PRO A 82 25.16 -27.37 16.47
CA PRO A 82 26.09 -26.89 15.46
C PRO A 82 25.41 -26.50 14.14
N LEU A 83 24.37 -27.23 13.73
CA LEU A 83 23.59 -26.91 12.53
C LEU A 83 22.74 -25.65 12.76
N ALA A 84 21.99 -25.58 13.86
CA ALA A 84 21.17 -24.41 14.18
C ALA A 84 22.01 -23.12 14.21
N GLN A 85 23.17 -23.16 14.90
CA GLN A 85 24.07 -22.02 14.97
C GLN A 85 24.63 -21.63 13.60
N TYR A 86 24.93 -22.59 12.72
CA TYR A 86 25.40 -22.29 11.38
C TYR A 86 24.32 -21.67 10.47
N LEU A 87 23.06 -22.08 10.63
CA LEU A 87 21.94 -21.51 9.90
C LEU A 87 21.62 -20.07 10.32
N HIS A 88 21.94 -19.69 11.55
CA HIS A 88 21.88 -18.30 12.02
C HIS A 88 23.14 -17.50 11.64
N ASP A 89 24.33 -18.09 11.75
CA ASP A 89 25.62 -17.45 11.55
C ASP A 89 26.56 -18.32 10.69
N THR A 90 26.73 -17.92 9.43
CA THR A 90 27.51 -18.66 8.41
C THR A 90 29.02 -18.57 8.60
N SER A 91 29.51 -17.75 9.53
CA SER A 91 30.95 -17.70 9.88
C SER A 91 31.42 -18.99 10.55
N ARG A 92 30.49 -19.76 11.13
CA ARG A 92 30.77 -21.04 11.79
C ARG A 92 31.01 -22.15 10.77
N LYS A 93 31.80 -23.15 11.15
CA LYS A 93 32.10 -24.32 10.31
C LYS A 93 31.32 -25.54 10.81
N PRO A 94 30.16 -25.89 10.22
CA PRO A 94 29.47 -27.13 10.54
C PRO A 94 30.28 -28.31 9.98
N ASN A 95 30.18 -29.46 10.63
CA ASN A 95 30.77 -30.69 10.10
C ASN A 95 29.95 -31.22 8.90
N THR A 96 30.53 -32.16 8.17
CA THR A 96 29.92 -32.78 6.98
C THR A 96 28.52 -33.33 7.26
N ARG A 97 28.32 -34.09 8.34
CA ARG A 97 27.02 -34.70 8.66
C ARG A 97 25.90 -33.68 8.89
N ASN A 98 26.21 -32.48 9.39
CA ASN A 98 25.22 -31.41 9.55
C ASN A 98 24.74 -30.88 8.20
N ILE A 99 25.65 -30.77 7.23
CA ILE A 99 25.32 -30.30 5.87
C ILE A 99 24.51 -31.36 5.13
N GLU A 100 24.87 -32.63 5.27
CA GLU A 100 24.10 -33.75 4.73
C GLU A 100 22.71 -33.83 5.36
N LEU A 101 22.61 -33.60 6.68
CA LEU A 101 21.31 -33.51 7.35
C LEU A 101 20.50 -32.33 6.80
N LEU A 102 21.10 -31.15 6.61
CA LEU A 102 20.40 -30.02 6.01
C LEU A 102 19.91 -30.35 4.60
N ALA A 103 20.77 -30.93 3.75
CA ALA A 103 20.42 -31.36 2.41
C ALA A 103 19.25 -32.34 2.43
N TRP A 104 19.25 -33.28 3.39
CA TRP A 104 18.09 -34.11 3.66
C TRP A 104 16.88 -33.27 4.00
N LEU A 105 16.89 -32.44 5.05
CA LEU A 105 15.77 -31.62 5.53
C LEU A 105 15.11 -30.75 4.44
N ILE A 106 15.90 -30.13 3.55
CA ILE A 106 15.37 -29.27 2.47
C ILE A 106 15.07 -30.02 1.16
N ASN A 107 15.19 -31.35 1.16
CA ASN A 107 15.05 -32.22 0.00
C ASN A 107 16.03 -31.88 -1.15
N TYR A 108 17.25 -31.44 -0.83
CA TYR A 108 18.31 -31.18 -1.82
C TYR A 108 18.95 -32.49 -2.31
N GLN A 109 19.33 -32.53 -3.59
CA GLN A 109 19.95 -33.69 -4.24
C GLN A 109 21.29 -33.30 -4.87
N PRO A 110 22.32 -34.16 -4.83
CA PRO A 110 22.31 -35.51 -4.25
C PRO A 110 22.42 -35.50 -2.72
N ARG A 111 21.96 -36.56 -2.06
CA ARG A 111 22.22 -36.83 -0.63
C ARG A 111 22.35 -38.34 -0.36
N PRO A 112 23.34 -38.80 0.42
CA PRO A 112 24.52 -38.03 0.82
C PRO A 112 25.41 -37.70 -0.39
N PHE A 113 26.28 -36.69 -0.28
CA PHE A 113 27.23 -36.37 -1.34
C PHE A 113 28.23 -37.52 -1.58
N ARG A 114 28.40 -37.91 -2.84
CA ARG A 114 29.44 -38.87 -3.26
C ARG A 114 30.39 -38.18 -4.24
N SER A 115 31.68 -38.48 -4.16
CA SER A 115 32.64 -37.99 -5.17
C SER A 115 32.21 -38.46 -6.56
N GLY A 116 32.11 -37.54 -7.51
CA GLY A 116 31.58 -37.80 -8.86
C GLY A 116 30.06 -37.63 -9.03
N SER A 117 29.34 -37.21 -8.00
CA SER A 117 27.91 -36.89 -8.15
C SER A 117 27.70 -35.65 -9.01
N THR A 118 26.69 -35.67 -9.89
CA THR A 118 26.24 -34.47 -10.60
C THR A 118 25.61 -33.50 -9.61
N ILE A 119 26.29 -32.38 -9.36
CA ILE A 119 25.79 -31.33 -8.49
C ILE A 119 24.80 -30.48 -9.30
N VAL A 120 23.54 -30.41 -8.85
CA VAL A 120 22.50 -29.61 -9.50
C VAL A 120 22.42 -28.25 -8.80
N GLU A 121 22.67 -27.17 -9.54
CA GLU A 121 22.41 -25.83 -9.00
C GLU A 121 20.91 -25.65 -8.74
N PRO A 122 20.52 -25.01 -7.62
CA PRO A 122 19.11 -24.79 -7.34
C PRO A 122 18.50 -23.89 -8.42
N ILE A 123 17.35 -24.31 -8.96
CA ILE A 123 16.60 -23.49 -9.91
C ILE A 123 16.01 -22.31 -9.12
N PRO A 124 16.34 -21.06 -9.45
CA PRO A 124 15.82 -19.92 -8.71
C PRO A 124 14.29 -19.87 -8.80
N ALA A 125 13.61 -19.81 -7.65
CA ALA A 125 12.14 -19.84 -7.55
C ALA A 125 11.46 -18.76 -8.42
N TRP A 126 12.13 -17.61 -8.61
CA TRP A 126 11.62 -16.52 -9.45
C TRP A 126 11.48 -16.90 -10.93
N LYS A 127 12.23 -17.88 -11.46
CA LYS A 127 12.10 -18.31 -12.87
C LYS A 127 10.78 -19.03 -13.15
N GLU A 128 10.31 -19.84 -12.20
CA GLU A 128 9.03 -20.54 -12.31
C GLU A 128 7.85 -19.61 -11.97
N TRP A 129 8.03 -18.70 -11.01
CA TRP A 129 7.08 -17.61 -10.75
C TRP A 129 6.89 -16.71 -11.98
N ILE A 130 7.97 -16.30 -12.66
CA ILE A 130 7.89 -15.48 -13.88
C ILE A 130 7.17 -16.22 -15.01
N LYS A 131 7.49 -17.48 -15.30
CA LYS A 131 6.83 -18.23 -16.38
C LYS A 131 5.31 -18.35 -16.17
N LYS A 132 4.88 -18.56 -14.92
CA LYS A 132 3.46 -18.66 -14.57
C LYS A 132 2.75 -17.32 -14.71
N HIS A 133 3.37 -16.23 -14.25
CA HIS A 133 2.73 -14.91 -14.27
C HIS A 133 2.87 -14.15 -15.61
N LEU A 134 3.87 -14.43 -16.43
CA LEU A 134 4.07 -13.76 -17.74
C LEU A 134 2.97 -14.11 -18.76
N ARG A 135 2.34 -15.29 -18.65
CA ARG A 135 1.21 -15.71 -19.52
C ARG A 135 -0.09 -14.98 -19.20
N GLU A 136 -0.35 -14.64 -17.93
CA GLU A 136 -1.58 -13.93 -17.54
C GLU A 136 -1.44 -12.41 -17.60
N SER A 137 -0.22 -11.89 -17.41
CA SER A 137 0.04 -10.43 -17.37
C SER A 137 -0.20 -9.72 -18.71
N ALA A 138 0.11 -10.36 -19.84
CA ALA A 138 -0.01 -9.72 -21.16
C ALA A 138 -1.47 -9.45 -21.57
N ALA A 139 -2.38 -10.37 -21.26
CA ALA A 139 -3.81 -10.21 -21.56
C ALA A 139 -4.44 -9.13 -20.69
N VAL A 140 -4.07 -9.06 -19.41
CA VAL A 140 -4.53 -8.01 -18.48
C VAL A 140 -4.00 -6.63 -18.89
N LEU A 141 -2.73 -6.52 -19.28
CA LEU A 141 -2.15 -5.26 -19.78
C LEU A 141 -2.80 -4.78 -21.08
N LEU A 142 -3.15 -5.70 -22.00
CA LEU A 142 -3.87 -5.35 -23.22
C LEU A 142 -5.30 -4.89 -22.94
N LEU A 143 -6.06 -5.62 -22.10
CA LEU A 143 -7.43 -5.26 -21.75
C LEU A 143 -7.50 -3.93 -20.99
N THR A 144 -6.61 -3.73 -20.02
CA THR A 144 -6.54 -2.46 -19.28
C THR A 144 -6.14 -1.30 -20.20
N GLY A 145 -5.18 -1.50 -21.11
CA GLY A 145 -4.82 -0.52 -22.13
C GLY A 145 -5.98 -0.13 -23.06
N ILE A 146 -6.76 -1.12 -23.52
CA ILE A 146 -7.95 -0.89 -24.36
C ILE A 146 -9.02 -0.10 -23.59
N ILE A 147 -9.29 -0.46 -22.33
CA ILE A 147 -10.26 0.25 -21.48
C ILE A 147 -9.83 1.70 -21.27
N VAL A 148 -8.56 1.96 -20.96
CA VAL A 148 -8.03 3.32 -20.78
C VAL A 148 -8.14 4.13 -22.07
N PHE A 149 -7.80 3.53 -23.22
CA PHE A 149 -7.95 4.18 -24.52
C PHE A 149 -9.41 4.53 -24.83
N LEU A 150 -10.37 3.65 -24.50
CA LEU A 150 -11.80 3.92 -24.64
C LEU A 150 -12.27 5.05 -23.70
N LEU A 151 -11.79 5.09 -22.45
CA LEU A 151 -12.12 6.17 -21.50
C LEU A 151 -11.56 7.53 -21.93
N MET A 152 -10.38 7.58 -22.56
CA MET A 152 -9.80 8.81 -23.09
C MET A 152 -10.58 9.41 -24.28
N LYS A 153 -11.49 8.65 -24.90
CA LYS A 153 -12.36 9.13 -25.99
C LYS A 153 -13.69 9.73 -25.51
N ILE A 154 -13.95 9.77 -24.20
CA ILE A 154 -15.14 10.43 -23.65
C ILE A 154 -14.92 11.95 -23.68
N PRO A 155 -15.69 12.72 -24.46
CA PRO A 155 -15.58 14.16 -24.45
C PRO A 155 -16.04 14.70 -23.09
N GLN A 156 -15.17 15.46 -22.42
CA GLN A 156 -15.60 16.26 -21.28
C GLN A 156 -16.45 17.40 -21.84
N LYS A 157 -17.77 17.31 -21.64
CA LYS A 157 -18.68 18.41 -21.99
C LYS A 157 -18.31 19.62 -21.13
N GLU A 158 -18.11 20.76 -21.77
CA GLU A 158 -17.91 22.02 -21.06
C GLU A 158 -19.15 22.29 -20.20
N GLN A 159 -18.91 22.56 -18.91
CA GLN A 159 -19.99 22.92 -17.98
C GLN A 159 -20.05 24.43 -17.86
N CYS A 160 -21.27 24.96 -17.81
CA CYS A 160 -21.52 26.37 -17.61
C CYS A 160 -22.22 26.62 -16.27
N MET A 161 -22.34 27.89 -15.90
CA MET A 161 -23.14 28.31 -14.76
C MET A 161 -23.89 29.61 -15.05
N TYR A 162 -24.99 29.84 -14.33
CA TYR A 162 -25.77 31.08 -14.41
C TYR A 162 -26.10 31.60 -13.00
N TRP A 163 -26.39 32.90 -12.90
CA TRP A 163 -26.80 33.54 -11.65
C TRP A 163 -28.30 33.36 -11.41
N SER A 164 -28.69 32.68 -10.32
CA SER A 164 -30.11 32.42 -10.00
C SER A 164 -30.79 33.53 -9.18
N GLY A 165 -30.10 34.65 -8.92
CA GLY A 165 -30.60 35.75 -8.08
C GLY A 165 -30.01 35.75 -6.66
N ASP A 166 -29.62 34.58 -6.15
CA ASP A 166 -28.98 34.39 -4.84
C ASP A 166 -27.61 33.70 -4.90
N ARG A 167 -27.36 32.86 -5.91
CA ARG A 167 -26.11 32.09 -6.08
C ARG A 167 -25.90 31.71 -7.54
N TYR A 168 -24.72 31.18 -7.88
CA TYR A 168 -24.51 30.51 -9.16
C TYR A 168 -25.02 29.06 -9.12
N LYS A 169 -25.57 28.58 -10.24
CA LYS A 169 -25.98 27.18 -10.44
C LYS A 169 -25.39 26.64 -11.73
N ALA A 170 -24.94 25.39 -11.70
CA ALA A 170 -24.42 24.70 -12.87
C ALA A 170 -25.55 24.39 -13.87
N ILE A 171 -25.23 24.48 -15.15
CA ILE A 171 -26.13 24.19 -16.27
C ILE A 171 -25.31 23.69 -17.47
N ASP A 172 -25.92 22.93 -18.36
CA ASP A 172 -25.34 22.65 -19.67
C ASP A 172 -25.23 23.96 -20.47
N CYS A 173 -24.09 24.21 -21.11
CA CYS A 173 -23.85 25.43 -21.88
C CYS A 173 -24.86 25.66 -23.02
N ASP A 174 -25.47 24.58 -23.52
CA ASP A 174 -26.47 24.61 -24.60
C ASP A 174 -27.84 25.12 -24.13
N GLN A 175 -28.08 25.15 -22.82
CA GLN A 175 -29.34 25.62 -22.25
C GLN A 175 -29.25 27.11 -21.94
N LYS A 176 -30.27 27.86 -22.37
CA LYS A 176 -30.41 29.29 -22.07
C LYS A 176 -31.43 29.46 -20.94
N PRO A 177 -31.00 29.76 -19.71
CA PRO A 177 -31.95 30.08 -18.64
C PRO A 177 -32.66 31.40 -18.96
N PHE A 178 -33.93 31.51 -18.56
CA PHE A 178 -34.76 32.68 -18.82
C PHE A 178 -34.11 33.94 -18.24
N ASP A 179 -33.82 34.93 -19.09
CA ASP A 179 -33.20 36.23 -18.79
C ASP A 179 -31.84 36.22 -18.06
N ALA A 180 -31.11 35.10 -18.09
CA ALA A 180 -29.78 35.01 -17.49
C ALA A 180 -28.72 34.53 -18.50
N GLN A 181 -27.57 35.20 -18.52
CA GLN A 181 -26.42 34.78 -19.32
C GLN A 181 -25.73 33.58 -18.64
N SER A 182 -25.52 32.50 -19.39
CA SER A 182 -24.62 31.42 -18.98
C SER A 182 -23.18 31.81 -19.26
N ILE A 183 -22.30 31.52 -18.30
CA ILE A 183 -20.85 31.73 -18.40
C ILE A 183 -20.13 30.42 -18.09
N ALA A 184 -18.85 30.32 -18.45
CA ALA A 184 -18.04 29.14 -18.13
C ALA A 184 -18.08 28.83 -16.63
N LEU A 185 -18.15 27.55 -16.28
CA LEU A 185 -18.23 27.12 -14.88
C LEU A 185 -16.95 27.51 -14.13
N ASP A 186 -17.13 28.33 -13.10
CA ASP A 186 -16.12 28.62 -12.09
C ASP A 186 -16.56 27.94 -10.79
N THR A 187 -15.85 26.87 -10.42
CA THR A 187 -16.19 26.04 -9.25
C THR A 187 -16.05 26.81 -7.93
N PHE A 188 -15.19 27.84 -7.88
CA PHE A 188 -15.07 28.68 -6.69
C PHE A 188 -16.31 29.56 -6.55
N LYS A 189 -16.73 30.23 -7.63
CA LYS A 189 -17.95 31.05 -7.62
C LYS A 189 -19.21 30.22 -7.34
N LEU A 190 -19.31 29.02 -7.93
CA LEU A 190 -20.43 28.11 -7.70
C LEU A 190 -20.63 27.79 -6.21
N ASN A 191 -19.54 27.53 -5.49
CA ASN A 191 -19.59 27.09 -4.10
C ASN A 191 -19.62 28.24 -3.09
N HIS A 192 -18.93 29.35 -3.40
CA HIS A 192 -18.63 30.40 -2.44
C HIS A 192 -19.31 31.74 -2.73
N PHE A 193 -19.79 32.00 -3.95
CA PHE A 193 -20.39 33.29 -4.31
C PHE A 193 -21.90 33.28 -4.09
N LYS A 194 -22.34 33.82 -2.96
CA LYS A 194 -23.74 33.89 -2.53
C LYS A 194 -24.11 35.31 -2.13
N ARG A 195 -25.30 35.74 -2.51
CA ARG A 195 -25.91 36.99 -2.08
C ARG A 195 -26.37 36.86 -0.63
N ILE A 196 -26.12 37.89 0.17
CA ILE A 196 -26.64 38.02 1.52
C ILE A 196 -28.05 38.60 1.40
N THR A 197 -29.06 37.74 1.56
CA THR A 197 -30.48 38.10 1.41
C THR A 197 -31.11 38.71 2.66
N ARG A 198 -30.40 38.68 3.78
CA ARG A 198 -30.85 39.21 5.08
C ARG A 198 -29.94 40.34 5.59
N PRO A 199 -30.11 41.57 5.07
CA PRO A 199 -29.37 42.76 5.50
C PRO A 199 -29.40 43.04 7.01
N ASP A 200 -30.51 42.69 7.66
CA ASP A 200 -30.78 42.81 9.09
C ASP A 200 -29.88 41.93 9.96
N THR A 201 -29.28 40.89 9.40
CA THR A 201 -28.33 40.00 10.09
C THR A 201 -26.89 40.50 10.05
N MET A 202 -26.63 41.63 9.40
CA MET A 202 -25.29 42.19 9.25
C MET A 202 -24.82 42.83 10.56
N THR A 203 -23.70 42.36 11.11
CA THR A 203 -23.14 42.87 12.38
C THR A 203 -21.71 43.37 12.19
N ALA A 204 -21.10 43.90 13.26
CA ALA A 204 -19.68 44.23 13.26
C ALA A 204 -18.79 43.01 12.88
N TYR A 205 -19.25 41.77 13.11
CA TYR A 205 -18.53 40.57 12.70
C TYR A 205 -18.44 40.44 11.16
N SER A 206 -19.41 40.97 10.42
CA SER A 206 -19.43 40.91 8.96
C SER A 206 -18.37 41.82 8.31
N VAL A 207 -17.85 42.82 9.04
CA VAL A 207 -16.81 43.73 8.55
C VAL A 207 -15.57 42.94 8.18
N GLY A 208 -15.06 43.18 6.97
CA GLY A 208 -13.90 42.48 6.45
C GLY A 208 -14.16 41.07 5.90
N ARG A 209 -15.35 40.51 6.11
CA ARG A 209 -15.76 39.15 5.70
C ARG A 209 -16.91 39.11 4.69
N VAL A 210 -17.45 40.28 4.36
CA VAL A 210 -18.54 40.48 3.41
C VAL A 210 -18.08 41.48 2.37
N TRP A 211 -18.56 41.33 1.13
CA TRP A 211 -18.25 42.23 0.02
C TRP A 211 -19.53 42.83 -0.52
N CYS A 212 -19.58 44.15 -0.64
CA CYS A 212 -20.78 44.89 -1.03
C CYS A 212 -20.52 45.88 -2.16
N VAL A 213 -21.58 46.23 -2.87
CA VAL A 213 -21.56 47.23 -3.94
C VAL A 213 -22.83 48.08 -3.91
N GLN A 214 -22.67 49.38 -4.14
CA GLN A 214 -23.81 50.31 -4.21
C GLN A 214 -24.43 50.27 -5.61
N ILE A 215 -25.59 49.64 -5.73
CA ILE A 215 -26.41 49.60 -6.95
C ILE A 215 -27.73 50.34 -6.70
N GLY A 216 -28.48 49.94 -5.67
CA GLY A 216 -29.73 50.57 -5.26
C GLY A 216 -29.58 51.45 -4.01
N GLU A 217 -30.67 51.62 -3.26
CA GLU A 217 -30.69 52.34 -1.99
C GLU A 217 -29.92 51.56 -0.89
N ILE A 218 -30.18 50.25 -0.82
CA ILE A 218 -29.44 49.31 0.03
C ILE A 218 -28.33 48.67 -0.82
N PRO A 219 -27.07 48.63 -0.34
CA PRO A 219 -25.99 47.94 -1.04
C PRO A 219 -26.26 46.45 -1.17
N ASP A 220 -25.98 45.88 -2.33
CA ASP A 220 -25.99 44.42 -2.51
C ASP A 220 -24.71 43.84 -1.92
N CYS A 221 -24.85 42.82 -1.07
CA CYS A 221 -23.74 42.20 -0.34
C CYS A 221 -23.64 40.71 -0.62
N PHE A 222 -22.42 40.19 -0.58
CA PHE A 222 -22.04 38.83 -0.99
C PHE A 222 -20.99 38.24 -0.06
N THR A 223 -20.88 36.91 -0.09
CA THR A 223 -19.98 36.12 0.76
C THR A 223 -18.53 36.06 0.30
N THR A 224 -18.22 36.50 -0.92
CA THR A 224 -16.84 36.53 -1.47
C THR A 224 -16.67 37.75 -2.38
N ASP A 225 -15.42 38.08 -2.67
CA ASP A 225 -15.01 39.12 -3.61
C ASP A 225 -15.35 38.79 -5.08
N GLY A 226 -15.17 39.78 -5.95
CA GLY A 226 -15.42 39.67 -7.39
C GLY A 226 -16.29 40.82 -7.90
N ASN A 227 -17.01 40.58 -8.98
CA ASN A 227 -17.82 41.58 -9.67
C ASN A 227 -19.31 41.23 -9.50
N HIS A 228 -20.16 42.25 -9.57
CA HIS A 228 -21.60 42.06 -9.42
C HIS A 228 -22.16 41.17 -10.55
N PRO A 229 -22.94 40.10 -10.26
CA PRO A 229 -23.38 39.13 -11.28
C PRO A 229 -24.21 39.71 -12.43
N LEU A 230 -24.96 40.80 -12.18
CA LEU A 230 -25.77 41.50 -13.18
C LEU A 230 -25.12 42.81 -13.69
N HIS A 231 -24.05 43.25 -13.04
CA HIS A 231 -23.32 44.48 -13.37
C HIS A 231 -21.81 44.21 -13.33
N PRO A 232 -21.26 43.41 -14.28
CA PRO A 232 -19.88 42.93 -14.20
C PRO A 232 -18.82 44.04 -14.19
N GLU A 233 -19.16 45.26 -14.59
CA GLU A 233 -18.32 46.44 -14.49
C GLU A 233 -18.17 46.98 -13.05
N ARG A 234 -19.02 46.52 -12.13
CA ARG A 234 -19.07 46.97 -10.73
C ARG A 234 -18.37 45.94 -9.84
N GLU A 235 -17.18 46.29 -9.38
CA GLU A 235 -16.41 45.49 -8.43
C GLU A 235 -17.01 45.58 -7.02
N LEU A 236 -17.10 44.44 -6.34
CA LEU A 236 -17.54 44.36 -4.95
C LEU A 236 -16.41 44.82 -4.02
N LYS A 237 -16.71 45.75 -3.13
CA LYS A 237 -15.75 46.25 -2.15
C LYS A 237 -15.99 45.60 -0.79
N ARG A 238 -14.90 45.30 -0.09
CA ARG A 238 -14.96 44.75 1.26
C ARG A 238 -15.79 45.67 2.18
N LEU A 239 -16.70 45.09 2.94
CA LEU A 239 -17.59 45.80 3.86
C LEU A 239 -16.75 46.52 4.94
N SER A 240 -16.97 47.83 5.05
CA SER A 240 -16.38 48.67 6.08
C SER A 240 -17.37 49.00 7.19
N LEU A 241 -16.87 49.38 8.37
CA LEU A 241 -17.71 49.87 9.47
C LEU A 241 -18.58 51.06 9.05
N THR A 242 -18.07 51.93 8.17
CA THR A 242 -18.81 53.10 7.67
C THR A 242 -20.03 52.66 6.85
N ILE A 243 -19.86 51.72 5.93
CA ILE A 243 -20.97 51.19 5.11
C ILE A 243 -21.96 50.45 6.00
N LEU A 244 -21.46 49.63 6.94
CA LEU A 244 -22.30 48.91 7.90
C LEU A 244 -23.20 49.86 8.70
N ARG A 245 -22.62 50.89 9.33
CA ARG A 245 -23.38 51.85 10.15
C ARG A 245 -24.38 52.64 9.33
N LYS A 246 -24.01 53.03 8.10
CA LYS A 246 -24.84 53.87 7.23
C LYS A 246 -26.05 53.12 6.68
N HIS A 247 -25.89 51.85 6.29
CA HIS A 247 -26.91 51.12 5.54
C HIS A 247 -27.54 49.94 6.31
N PHE A 248 -26.93 49.47 7.40
CA PHE A 248 -27.31 48.21 8.06
C PHE A 248 -27.37 48.29 9.61
N GLY A 249 -27.24 49.47 10.23
CA GLY A 249 -27.25 49.61 11.70
C GLY A 249 -28.57 49.13 12.35
N THR A 250 -28.54 48.43 13.51
CA THR A 250 -28.18 49.05 14.80
C THR A 250 -27.52 48.12 15.87
N LYS A 251 -26.76 48.80 16.76
CA LYS A 251 -25.95 48.44 17.94
C LYS A 251 -24.64 47.65 17.72
N LEU A 252 -23.54 48.37 17.94
CA LEU A 252 -22.19 47.84 18.12
C LEU A 252 -22.18 46.94 19.37
N PRO A 253 -21.53 45.77 19.36
CA PRO A 253 -21.25 45.05 20.60
C PRO A 253 -20.45 45.95 21.55
N ASP A 254 -20.81 45.97 22.83
CA ASP A 254 -20.22 46.88 23.84
C ASP A 254 -18.69 46.75 23.95
N SER A 255 -18.11 45.64 23.49
CA SER A 255 -16.66 45.37 23.50
C SER A 255 -15.81 46.22 22.53
N LEU A 256 -16.41 47.07 21.68
CA LEU A 256 -15.68 47.92 20.72
C LEU A 256 -15.83 49.43 20.99
N GLN A 257 -16.41 49.84 22.12
CA GLN A 257 -16.58 51.26 22.46
C GLN A 257 -15.38 51.87 23.21
N ASP A 258 -14.50 51.06 23.81
CA ASP A 258 -13.36 51.54 24.63
C ASP A 258 -12.00 51.34 23.95
N GLN A 259 -11.72 52.14 22.92
CA GLN A 259 -10.34 52.42 22.52
C GLN A 259 -10.19 53.95 22.43
N PRO A 260 -9.47 54.59 23.38
CA PRO A 260 -9.27 56.04 23.35
C PRO A 260 -8.40 56.45 22.16
N LYS A 261 -8.71 57.66 21.70
CA LYS A 261 -8.21 58.32 20.50
C LYS A 261 -6.72 58.64 20.54
#